data_AF-A0AAU3QJF2-F1
#
_entry.id   AF-A0AAU3QJF2-F1
#
_cell.length_a   1.000
_cell.length_b   1.000
_cell.length_c   1.000
_cell.angle_alpha   90.00
_cell.angle_beta   90.00
_cell.angle_gamma   90.00
#
_symmetry.space_group_name_H-M   'P 1'
#
loop_
_entity.id
_entity.type
_entity.pdbx_description
1 polymer ?
#
loop_
_entity_poly.entity_id
_entity_poly.type
_entity_poly.pdbx_seq_one_letter_code
_entity_poly.pdbx_strand_id
1 'polypeptide(L)' 'MAPPSYSATPSARSWCECGYVRTAQGRAGVLALIEAHTEHHTHCPLLATTEGSKAA' A
#
# COMPACT_ATOMS: atom_id res chain seq x y z
N MET A 1 25.08 10.78 -21.97
CA MET A 1 24.04 10.21 -21.09
C MET A 1 22.88 9.79 -21.97
N ALA A 2 22.60 8.49 -22.09
CA ALA A 2 21.35 8.04 -22.71
C ALA A 2 20.18 8.51 -21.81
N PRO A 3 19.04 8.96 -22.36
CA PRO A 3 17.86 9.21 -21.56
C PRO A 3 17.49 7.92 -20.80
N PRO A 4 17.02 7.98 -19.54
CA PRO A 4 16.62 6.77 -18.84
C PRO A 4 15.55 6.09 -19.70
N SER A 5 15.87 4.91 -20.20
CA SER A 5 14.93 4.09 -20.94
C SER A 5 13.70 3.92 -20.06
N TYR A 6 12.53 4.32 -20.57
CA TYR A 6 11.23 4.18 -19.90
C TYR A 6 10.76 2.71 -19.88
N SER A 7 11.71 1.79 -19.77
CA SER A 7 11.54 0.33 -19.75
C SER A 7 11.77 -0.24 -18.36
N ALA A 8 11.96 0.60 -17.33
CA ALA A 8 12.09 0.13 -15.96
C ALA A 8 10.74 -0.48 -15.50
N THR A 9 10.79 -1.72 -15.03
CA THR A 9 9.65 -2.37 -14.39
C THR A 9 9.30 -1.59 -13.13
N PRO A 10 8.08 -1.03 -13.01
CA PRO A 10 7.71 -0.30 -11.81
C PRO A 10 7.61 -1.25 -10.62
N SER A 11 7.99 -0.77 -9.45
CA SER A 11 7.83 -1.48 -8.19
C SER A 11 7.21 -0.55 -7.15
N ALA A 12 6.44 -1.13 -6.23
CA ALA A 12 5.81 -0.41 -5.15
C ALA A 12 5.84 -1.24 -3.87
N ARG A 13 5.85 -0.53 -2.74
CA ARG A 13 5.78 -1.10 -1.39
C ARG A 13 4.67 -0.38 -0.63
N SER A 14 3.70 -1.15 -0.16
CA SER A 14 2.66 -0.71 0.76
C SER A 14 3.03 -1.15 2.16
N TRP A 15 2.87 -0.25 3.13
CA TRP A 15 3.06 -0.55 4.54
C TRP A 15 2.00 0.19 5.37
N CYS A 16 1.57 -0.44 6.45
CA CYS A 16 0.68 0.13 7.45
C CYS A 16 1.26 -0.15 8.85
N GLU A 17 1.00 0.75 9.79
CA GLU A 17 1.42 0.61 11.18
C GLU A 17 0.81 -0.63 11.87
N CYS A 18 -0.30 -1.15 11.34
CA CYS A 18 -0.94 -2.35 11.86
C CYS A 18 -0.16 -3.65 11.55
N GLY A 19 0.98 -3.53 10.86
CA GLY A 19 1.79 -4.66 10.41
C GLY A 19 1.48 -5.15 8.99
N TYR A 20 0.55 -4.51 8.26
CA TYR A 20 0.31 -4.83 6.86
C TYR A 20 1.49 -4.34 6.01
N VAL A 21 2.31 -5.26 5.49
CA VAL A 21 3.43 -4.94 4.61
C VAL A 21 3.37 -5.83 3.36
N ARG A 22 3.28 -5.21 2.18
CA ARG A 22 3.28 -5.91 0.89
C ARG A 22 4.11 -5.17 -0.15
N THR A 23 4.71 -5.91 -1.05
CA THR A 23 5.47 -5.38 -2.18
C THR A 23 4.91 -5.93 -3.48
N ALA A 24 4.99 -5.14 -4.54
CA ALA A 24 4.58 -5.54 -5.88
C ALA A 24 5.55 -5.01 -6.93
N GLN A 25 5.62 -5.73 -8.04
CA GLN A 25 6.40 -5.36 -9.21
C GLN A 25 5.53 -5.48 -10.47
N GLY A 26 5.88 -4.71 -11.50
CA GLY A 26 5.11 -4.59 -12.72
C GLY A 26 3.87 -3.72 -12.56
N ARG A 27 3.39 -3.14 -13.67
CA ARG A 27 2.25 -2.19 -13.64
C ARG A 27 1.00 -2.82 -13.02
N ALA A 28 0.65 -4.04 -13.44
CA ALA A 28 -0.50 -4.76 -12.91
C ALA A 28 -0.37 -5.04 -11.40
N GLY A 29 0.83 -5.46 -10.96
CA GLY A 29 1.09 -5.70 -9.54
C GLY A 29 0.99 -4.42 -8.72
N VAL A 30 1.51 -3.30 -9.22
CA VAL A 30 1.40 -1.99 -8.54
C VAL A 30 -0.05 -1.53 -8.43
N LEU A 31 -0.86 -1.67 -9.48
CA LEU A 31 -2.28 -1.32 -9.45
C LEU A 31 -3.05 -2.18 -8.44
N ALA A 32 -2.83 -3.50 -8.44
CA ALA A 32 -3.43 -4.40 -7.46
C ALA A 32 -2.97 -4.10 -6.03
N LEU A 33 -1.71 -3.67 -5.84
CA LEU A 33 -1.20 -3.25 -4.53
C LEU A 33 -1.92 -2.00 -4.02
N ILE A 34 -2.22 -1.04 -4.91
CA ILE A 34 -2.97 0.17 -4.57
C ILE A 34 -4.39 -0.20 -4.15
N GLU A 35 -5.09 -1.01 -4.94
CA GLU A 35 -6.45 -1.48 -4.62
C GLU A 35 -6.48 -2.21 -3.27
N ALA A 36 -5.54 -3.15 -3.06
CA ALA A 36 -5.42 -3.87 -1.80
C ALA A 36 -5.09 -2.96 -0.60
N HIS A 37 -4.33 -1.86 -0.80
CA HIS A 37 -4.07 -0.88 0.24
C HIS A 37 -5.32 -0.04 0.56
N THR A 38 -6.09 0.33 -0.45
CA THR A 38 -7.36 1.05 -0.29
C THR A 38 -8.40 0.20 0.43
N GLU A 39 -8.55 -1.07 0.07
CA GLU A 39 -9.40 -2.01 0.79
C GLU A 39 -8.87 -2.25 2.21
N HIS A 40 -7.55 -2.36 2.38
CA HIS A 40 -6.97 -2.55 3.70
C HIS A 40 -7.35 -1.42 4.68
N HIS A 41 -7.47 -0.17 4.22
CA HIS A 41 -7.89 0.94 5.07
C HIS A 41 -9.25 0.70 5.76
N THR A 42 -10.22 0.08 5.08
CA THR A 42 -11.55 -0.20 5.66
C THR A 42 -11.54 -1.38 6.63
N HIS A 43 -10.56 -2.27 6.52
CA HIS A 43 -10.39 -3.46 7.38
C HIS A 43 -9.22 -3.31 8.36
N CYS A 44 -8.61 -2.14 8.44
CA CYS A 44 -7.42 -1.93 9.23
C CYS A 44 -7.77 -2.07 10.72
N PRO A 45 -7.17 -3.03 11.45
CA PRO A 45 -7.52 -3.25 12.84
C PRO A 45 -7.12 -2.05 13.71
N LEU A 46 -6.06 -1.31 13.37
CA LEU A 46 -5.75 -0.05 14.06
C LEU A 46 -6.84 1.00 13.86
N LEU A 47 -7.40 1.12 12.65
CA LEU A 47 -8.49 2.06 12.39
C LEU A 47 -9.76 1.65 13.16
N ALA A 48 -10.11 0.36 13.16
CA ALA A 48 -11.21 -0.19 13.95
C ALA A 48 -11.01 0.04 15.47
N THR A 49 -9.77 0.04 15.94
CA THR A 49 -9.42 0.34 17.34
C THR A 49 -9.44 1.86 17.62
N THR A 50 -9.25 2.68 16.59
CA THR A 50 -9.27 4.16 16.67
C THR A 50 -10.70 4.72 16.72
N GLU A 51 -11.68 4.12 16.03
CA GLU A 51 -13.10 4.49 16.16
C GLU A 51 -13.73 4.08 17.52
N GLY A 52 -13.03 3.27 18.31
CA GLY A 52 -13.33 3.02 19.73
C GLY A 52 -12.49 3.85 20.72
N SER A 53 -11.57 4.68 20.24
CA SER A 53 -10.68 5.50 21.06
C SER A 53 -11.01 6.99 20.92
N LYS A 54 -12.24 7.35 21.27
CA LYS A 54 -12.42 8.57 22.09
C LYS A 54 -11.84 8.24 23.47
N ALA A 55 -10.53 8.42 23.64
CA ALA A 55 -9.92 8.40 24.96
C ALA A 55 -9.47 9.82 25.31
N ALA A 56 -10.28 10.42 26.19
CA ALA A 56 -10.05 11.52 27.14
C ALA A 56 -9.52 12.87 26.62
#